data_AF-A0A1U7MYH5-F1
#
_entry.id   AF-A0A1U7MYH5-F1
#
_cell.length_a   1.000
_cell.length_b   1.000
_cell.length_c   1.000
_cell.angle_alpha   90.00
_cell.angle_beta   90.00
_cell.angle_gamma   90.00
#
_symmetry.space_group_name_H-M   'P 1'
#
loop_
_entity.id
_entity.type
_entity.pdbx_description
1 polymer ?
#
loop_
_entity_poly.entity_id
_entity_poly.type
_entity_poly.pdbx_seq_one_letter_code
_entity_poly.pdbx_strand_id
1 'polypeptide(L)'
;MRLLKIAAEKSISIDEKNYWQDRILVPKAIRGCLADCSQAKIEEIELENEPLKRVFNKLRQLPEVQKKSPFQLESIGLSTEDISLLQQNGVIIAYGDKYYVSEIFRLGLRFSQNAGKPKVLGLATLARQGL
;
A
#
# COMPACT_ATOMS: atom_id res chain seq x y z
N MET A 1 -2.83 -2.86 17.73
CA MET A 1 -3.27 -2.79 16.31
C MET A 1 -3.03 -1.35 15.80
N ARG A 2 -2.15 -1.13 14.81
CA ARG A 2 -1.63 0.22 14.43
C ARG A 2 -2.71 1.17 13.90
N LEU A 3 -3.60 0.66 13.05
CA LEU A 3 -4.68 1.43 12.45
C LEU A 3 -5.54 2.12 13.51
N LEU A 4 -5.96 1.37 14.53
CA LEU A 4 -6.79 1.88 15.62
C LEU A 4 -6.06 2.93 16.46
N LYS A 5 -4.77 2.72 16.75
CA LYS A 5 -3.96 3.70 17.48
C LYS A 5 -3.92 5.05 16.76
N ILE A 6 -3.48 5.06 15.50
CA ILE A 6 -3.32 6.31 14.73
C ILE A 6 -4.70 6.95 14.46
N ALA A 7 -5.74 6.14 14.20
CA ALA A 7 -7.10 6.65 14.03
C ALA A 7 -7.63 7.33 15.32
N ALA A 8 -7.36 6.77 16.49
CA ALA A 8 -7.77 7.35 17.77
C ALA A 8 -7.04 8.68 18.03
N GLU A 9 -5.71 8.71 17.86
CA GLU A 9 -4.89 9.92 18.00
C GLU A 9 -5.38 11.04 17.07
N LYS A 10 -5.68 10.71 15.81
CA LYS A 10 -6.25 11.67 14.85
C LYS A 10 -7.70 12.04 15.14
N SER A 11 -8.45 11.20 15.87
CA SER A 11 -9.84 11.53 16.24
C SER A 11 -9.88 12.60 17.32
N ILE A 12 -8.90 12.60 18.23
CA ILE A 12 -8.74 13.62 19.29
C ILE A 12 -8.40 15.00 18.69
N SER A 13 -7.59 15.04 17.63
CA SER A 13 -7.11 16.29 17.04
C SER A 13 -8.06 16.95 16.03
N ILE A 14 -9.20 16.32 15.72
CA ILE A 14 -10.22 16.91 14.84
C ILE A 14 -11.10 17.86 15.68
N ASP A 15 -11.06 19.14 15.29
CA ASP A 15 -11.66 20.31 15.95
C ASP A 15 -13.02 20.09 16.64
N GLU A 16 -13.14 20.69 17.83
CA GLU A 16 -14.15 20.47 18.88
C GLU A 16 -15.60 20.78 18.44
N LYS A 17 -15.78 21.55 17.35
CA LYS A 17 -17.11 21.91 16.82
C LYS A 17 -17.93 20.73 16.29
N ASN A 18 -17.29 19.58 16.07
CA ASN A 18 -17.95 18.31 15.73
C ASN A 18 -17.47 17.18 16.66
N TYR A 19 -17.33 17.45 17.96
CA TYR A 19 -17.03 16.40 18.94
C TYR A 19 -18.22 15.43 18.99
N TRP A 20 -18.12 14.35 18.21
CA TRP A 20 -19.13 13.30 18.13
C TRP A 20 -19.19 12.59 19.49
N GLN A 21 -20.19 12.92 20.30
CA GLN A 21 -20.32 12.35 21.66
C GLN A 21 -20.63 10.84 21.66
N ASP A 22 -21.02 10.29 20.50
CA ASP A 22 -21.43 8.89 20.36
C ASP A 22 -20.32 7.95 19.85
N ARG A 23 -19.13 8.47 19.52
CA ARG A 23 -18.06 7.65 18.93
C ARG A 23 -16.65 8.10 19.30
N ILE A 24 -15.81 7.12 19.59
CA ILE A 24 -14.38 7.31 19.91
C ILE A 24 -13.56 7.55 18.63
N LEU A 25 -13.95 6.91 17.51
CA LEU A 25 -13.23 7.00 16.24
C LEU A 25 -14.05 7.79 15.22
N VAL A 26 -13.47 8.89 14.72
CA VAL A 26 -14.12 9.74 13.72
C VAL A 26 -13.87 9.17 12.32
N PRO A 27 -14.88 9.03 11.44
CA PRO A 27 -14.70 8.45 10.10
C PRO A 27 -13.64 9.16 9.24
N LYS A 28 -13.44 10.47 9.43
CA LYS A 28 -12.37 11.23 8.77
C LYS A 28 -10.98 10.81 9.26
N ALA A 29 -10.81 10.57 10.57
CA ALA A 29 -9.56 10.10 11.15
C ALA A 29 -9.21 8.67 10.68
N ILE A 30 -10.19 7.77 10.65
CA ILE A 30 -9.99 6.39 10.15
C ILE A 30 -9.54 6.41 8.68
N ARG A 31 -10.20 7.19 7.82
CA ARG A 31 -9.79 7.31 6.41
C ARG A 31 -8.42 7.96 6.27
N GLY A 32 -8.14 8.98 7.08
CA GLY A 32 -6.91 9.76 7.05
C GLY A 32 -5.68 9.07 7.64
N CYS A 33 -5.83 7.95 8.36
CA CYS A 33 -4.69 7.24 8.96
C CYS A 33 -4.10 6.15 8.06
N LEU A 34 -4.77 5.77 6.96
CA LEU A 34 -4.33 4.67 6.10
C LEU A 34 -2.93 4.89 5.51
N ALA A 35 -2.61 6.11 5.09
CA ALA A 35 -1.29 6.45 4.55
C ALA A 35 -0.19 6.28 5.62
N ASP A 36 -0.41 6.85 6.81
CA ASP A 36 0.55 6.76 7.92
C ASP A 36 0.75 5.33 8.39
N CYS A 37 -0.33 4.55 8.48
CA CYS A 37 -0.27 3.13 8.82
C CYS A 37 0.53 2.33 7.79
N SER A 38 0.32 2.64 6.51
CA SER A 38 1.00 2.01 5.39
C SER A 38 2.49 2.29 5.41
N GLN A 39 2.88 3.55 5.63
CA GLN A 39 4.27 3.95 5.76
C GLN A 39 4.95 3.23 6.93
N ALA A 40 4.36 3.29 8.13
CA ALA A 40 4.91 2.62 9.30
C ALA A 40 4.99 1.10 9.12
N LYS A 41 4.07 0.47 8.36
CA LYS A 41 4.17 -0.96 8.06
C LYS A 41 5.34 -1.28 7.13
N ILE A 42 5.63 -0.42 6.15
CA ILE A 42 6.80 -0.59 5.31
C ILE A 42 8.07 -0.49 6.14
N GLU A 43 8.19 0.53 7.00
CA GLU A 43 9.36 0.72 7.86
C GLU A 43 9.64 -0.52 8.72
N GLU A 44 8.61 -1.16 9.28
CA GLU A 44 8.76 -2.43 10.00
C GLU A 44 9.24 -3.58 9.12
N ILE A 45 8.65 -3.73 7.93
CA ILE A 45 9.08 -4.77 6.98
C ILE A 45 10.55 -4.56 6.59
N GLU A 46 10.99 -3.32 6.46
CA GLU A 46 12.38 -2.99 6.13
C GLU A 46 13.36 -3.32 7.26
N LEU A 47 12.92 -3.25 8.51
CA LEU A 47 13.72 -3.67 9.67
C LEU A 47 13.84 -5.21 9.75
N GLU A 48 12.80 -5.93 9.31
CA GLU A 48 12.72 -7.39 9.38
C GLU A 48 13.28 -8.10 8.13
N ASN A 49 13.26 -7.44 6.97
CA ASN A 49 13.56 -8.04 5.67
C ASN A 49 14.46 -7.12 4.82
N GLU A 50 15.77 -7.29 4.99
CA GLU A 50 16.79 -6.55 4.23
C GLU A 50 16.68 -6.71 2.70
N PRO A 51 16.43 -7.90 2.12
CA PRO A 51 16.17 -8.03 0.69
C PRO A 51 15.02 -7.14 0.20
N LEU A 52 13.87 -7.13 0.89
CA LEU A 52 12.73 -6.29 0.51
C LEU A 52 13.05 -4.81 0.61
N LYS A 53 13.76 -4.39 1.67
CA LYS A 53 14.22 -3.00 1.84
C LYS A 53 15.02 -2.51 0.63
N ARG A 54 15.91 -3.34 0.07
CA ARG A 54 16.66 -2.98 -1.15
C ARG A 54 15.72 -2.73 -2.33
N VAL A 55 14.70 -3.57 -2.52
CA VAL A 55 13.72 -3.39 -3.60
C VAL A 55 12.83 -2.18 -3.36
N PHE A 56 12.38 -1.92 -2.13
CA PHE A 56 11.62 -0.73 -1.79
C PHE A 56 12.41 0.55 -2.05
N ASN A 57 13.72 0.56 -1.80
CA ASN A 57 14.58 1.68 -2.17
C ASN A 57 14.61 1.93 -3.69
N LYS A 58 14.71 0.87 -4.51
CA LYS A 58 14.57 1.01 -5.98
C LYS A 58 13.22 1.60 -6.36
N LEU A 59 12.13 1.09 -5.78
CA LEU A 59 10.77 1.57 -6.03
C LEU A 59 10.56 3.04 -5.63
N ARG A 60 11.18 3.51 -4.54
CA ARG A 60 11.12 4.92 -4.11
C ARG A 60 11.83 5.85 -5.09
N GLN A 61 12.90 5.40 -5.72
CA GLN A 61 13.71 6.15 -6.70
C GLN A 61 13.04 6.27 -8.07
N LEU A 62 11.96 5.53 -8.33
CA LEU A 62 11.23 5.64 -9.58
C LEU A 62 10.65 7.06 -9.78
N PRO A 63 10.66 7.57 -11.01
CA PRO A 63 9.89 8.76 -11.38
C PRO A 63 8.40 8.59 -11.03
N GLU A 64 7.74 9.65 -10.57
CA GLU A 64 6.30 9.61 -10.22
C GLU A 64 5.41 9.13 -11.38
N VAL A 65 5.81 9.41 -12.63
CA VAL A 65 5.11 8.93 -13.83
C VAL A 65 5.10 7.40 -13.96
N GLN A 66 6.08 6.70 -13.37
CA GLN A 66 6.20 5.24 -13.33
C GLN A 66 5.58 4.63 -12.07
N LYS A 67 5.38 5.40 -10.99
CA LYS A 67 4.73 4.96 -9.74
C LYS A 67 3.21 4.85 -9.91
N LYS A 68 2.77 3.89 -10.72
CA LYS A 68 1.38 3.63 -11.05
C LYS A 68 1.03 2.18 -10.76
N SER A 69 -0.16 1.96 -10.22
CA SER A 69 -0.75 0.63 -10.06
C SER A 69 -2.00 0.51 -10.93
N PRO A 70 -2.13 -0.50 -11.79
CA PRO A 70 -1.09 -1.49 -12.13
C PRO A 70 0.05 -0.92 -13.00
N PHE A 71 1.17 -1.64 -13.08
CA PHE A 71 2.31 -1.37 -13.98
C PHE A 71 2.72 -2.60 -14.81
N GLN A 72 3.53 -2.39 -15.84
CA GLN A 72 4.20 -3.43 -16.65
C GLN A 72 5.68 -3.53 -16.27
N LEU A 73 6.29 -4.71 -16.39
CA LEU A 73 7.66 -4.95 -15.93
C LEU A 73 8.68 -3.99 -16.59
N GLU A 74 8.51 -3.77 -17.88
CA GLU A 74 9.38 -2.94 -18.73
C GLU A 74 9.35 -1.47 -18.30
N SER A 75 8.30 -1.05 -17.58
CA SER A 75 8.11 0.32 -17.14
C SER A 75 8.83 0.70 -15.84
N ILE A 76 9.34 -0.28 -15.07
CA ILE A 76 9.79 -0.08 -13.69
C ILE A 76 11.24 -0.53 -13.41
N GLY A 77 11.96 -1.08 -14.39
CA GLY A 77 13.42 -1.31 -14.29
C GLY A 77 13.86 -2.22 -13.14
N LEU A 78 12.97 -3.10 -12.68
CA LEU A 78 13.25 -4.12 -11.67
C LEU A 78 13.76 -5.41 -12.32
N SER A 79 14.62 -6.15 -11.62
CA SER A 79 15.07 -7.46 -12.09
C SER A 79 14.01 -8.55 -11.87
N THR A 80 14.17 -9.70 -12.52
CA THR A 80 13.29 -10.86 -12.30
C THR A 80 13.30 -11.31 -10.85
N GLU A 81 14.46 -11.23 -10.18
CA GLU A 81 14.61 -11.56 -8.76
C GLU A 81 13.85 -10.56 -7.87
N ASP A 82 13.90 -9.26 -8.20
CA ASP A 82 13.13 -8.24 -7.49
C ASP A 82 11.62 -8.53 -7.60
N ILE A 83 11.13 -8.85 -8.80
CA ILE A 83 9.71 -9.19 -9.03
C ILE A 83 9.29 -10.44 -8.26
N SER A 84 10.10 -11.51 -8.33
CA SER A 84 9.83 -12.74 -7.59
C SER A 84 9.75 -12.48 -6.09
N LEU A 85 10.67 -11.68 -5.55
CA LEU A 85 10.68 -11.31 -4.14
C LEU A 85 9.42 -10.53 -3.75
N LEU A 86 9.01 -9.56 -4.57
CA LEU A 86 7.79 -8.77 -4.33
C LEU A 86 6.52 -9.64 -4.37
N GLN A 87 6.42 -10.60 -5.30
CA GLN A 87 5.28 -11.51 -5.39
C GLN A 87 5.21 -12.46 -4.19
N GLN A 88 6.33 -13.08 -3.82
CA GLN A 88 6.40 -14.01 -2.68
C GLN A 88 6.01 -13.35 -1.35
N ASN A 89 6.26 -12.04 -1.22
CA ASN A 89 5.90 -11.27 -0.02
C ASN A 89 4.54 -10.56 -0.14
N GLY A 90 3.76 -10.84 -1.19
CA GLY A 90 2.43 -10.26 -1.39
C GLY A 90 2.41 -8.76 -1.65
N VAL A 91 3.55 -8.17 -2.03
CA VAL A 91 3.66 -6.75 -2.37
C VAL A 91 2.95 -6.47 -3.68
N ILE A 92 3.12 -7.36 -4.66
CA ILE A 92 2.49 -7.28 -5.97
C ILE A 92 1.77 -8.59 -6.34
N ILE A 93 0.76 -8.47 -7.19
CA ILE A 93 -0.02 -9.58 -7.74
C ILE A 93 0.02 -9.48 -9.27
N ALA A 94 0.39 -10.55 -9.95
CA ALA A 94 0.38 -10.60 -11.41
C ALA A 94 -1.03 -10.93 -11.93
N TYR A 95 -1.45 -10.24 -12.98
CA TYR A 95 -2.68 -10.54 -13.71
C TYR A 95 -2.57 -10.10 -15.18
N GLY A 96 -2.62 -11.07 -16.08
CA GLY A 96 -2.32 -10.84 -17.49
C GLY A 96 -0.87 -10.37 -17.66
N ASP A 97 -0.69 -9.26 -18.36
CA ASP A 97 0.59 -8.59 -18.60
C ASP A 97 0.95 -7.54 -17.53
N LYS A 98 0.19 -7.48 -16.43
CA LYS A 98 0.26 -6.38 -15.46
C LYS A 98 0.50 -6.85 -14.04
N TYR A 99 1.16 -6.00 -13.26
CA TYR A 99 1.41 -6.17 -11.84
C TYR A 99 0.61 -5.13 -11.03
N TYR A 100 -0.20 -5.61 -10.10
CA TYR A 100 -1.00 -4.80 -9.19
C TYR A 100 -0.28 -4.69 -7.85
N VAL A 101 -0.11 -3.47 -7.35
CA VAL A 101 0.46 -3.23 -6.01
C VAL A 101 -0.63 -3.37 -4.96
N SER A 102 -0.41 -4.21 -3.95
CA SER A 102 -1.29 -4.36 -2.79
C SER A 102 -1.44 -3.03 -2.04
N GLU A 103 -2.65 -2.72 -1.55
CA GLU A 103 -3.03 -1.35 -1.11
C GLU A 103 -2.10 -0.75 -0.05
N ILE A 104 -1.66 -1.55 0.93
CA ILE A 104 -0.75 -1.08 1.99
C ILE A 104 0.61 -0.65 1.42
N PHE A 105 1.14 -1.39 0.45
CA PHE A 105 2.39 -1.02 -0.21
C PHE A 105 2.17 0.10 -1.22
N ARG A 106 1.01 0.12 -1.89
CA ARG A 106 0.65 1.18 -2.84
C ARG A 106 0.66 2.54 -2.14
N LEU A 107 -0.01 2.66 -0.99
CA LEU A 107 -0.05 3.88 -0.22
C LEU A 107 1.32 4.22 0.37
N GLY A 108 2.00 3.25 0.99
CA GLY A 108 3.27 3.51 1.66
C GLY A 108 4.44 3.82 0.71
N LEU A 109 4.47 3.23 -0.49
CA LEU A 109 5.45 3.51 -1.54
C LEU A 109 5.00 4.63 -2.50
N ARG A 110 3.84 5.25 -2.23
CA ARG A 110 3.26 6.38 -2.98
C ARG A 110 2.97 6.06 -4.45
N PHE A 111 2.53 4.83 -4.73
CA PHE A 111 1.99 4.48 -6.05
C PHE A 111 0.61 5.10 -6.24
N SER A 112 0.45 5.83 -7.34
CA SER A 112 -0.86 6.33 -7.77
C SER A 112 -1.73 5.21 -8.32
N GLN A 113 -3.04 5.33 -8.15
CA GLN A 113 -4.00 4.41 -8.76
C GLN A 113 -4.30 4.92 -10.18
N ASN A 114 -4.01 4.11 -11.20
CA ASN A 114 -4.48 4.42 -12.56
C ASN A 114 -6.00 4.23 -12.64
N ALA A 115 -6.66 5.05 -13.48
CA ALA A 115 -8.10 5.04 -13.70
C ALA A 115 -8.57 3.66 -14.17
N GLY A 116 -9.10 2.88 -13.23
CA GLY A 116 -9.39 1.47 -13.41
C GLY A 116 -9.15 0.78 -12.07
N LYS A 117 -9.99 1.08 -11.07
CA LYS A 117 -9.99 0.31 -9.83
C LYS A 117 -10.21 -1.15 -10.22
N PRO A 118 -9.25 -2.07 -10.02
CA PRO A 118 -9.59 -3.48 -10.09
C PRO A 118 -10.72 -3.69 -9.07
N LYS A 119 -11.83 -4.29 -9.51
CA LYS A 119 -12.94 -4.61 -8.59
C LYS A 119 -12.31 -5.38 -7.42
N VAL A 120 -12.61 -5.01 -6.19
CA VAL A 120 -12.05 -5.67 -4.98
C VAL A 120 -12.25 -7.19 -5.04
N LEU A 121 -13.36 -7.63 -5.63
CA LEU A 121 -13.65 -9.03 -5.98
C LEU A 121 -12.64 -9.64 -6.98
N GLY A 122 -12.22 -8.87 -7.97
CA GLY A 122 -11.15 -9.25 -8.90
C GLY A 122 -9.86 -9.52 -8.14
N LEU A 123 -9.35 -8.58 -7.35
CA LEU A 123 -8.12 -8.78 -6.56
C LEU A 123 -8.21 -9.99 -5.60
N ALA A 124 -9.35 -10.20 -4.95
CA ALA A 124 -9.55 -11.34 -4.07
C ALA A 124 -9.60 -12.69 -4.83
N THR A 125 -10.08 -12.69 -6.08
CA THR A 125 -10.00 -13.86 -6.97
C THR A 125 -8.57 -14.05 -7.49
N LEU A 126 -7.84 -12.97 -7.78
CA LEU A 126 -6.44 -13.01 -8.23
C LEU A 126 -5.48 -13.55 -7.16
N ALA A 127 -5.65 -13.10 -5.91
CA ALA A 127 -4.88 -13.62 -4.78
C ALA A 127 -5.11 -15.13 -4.53
N ARG A 128 -6.24 -15.68 -4.99
CA ARG A 128 -6.58 -17.12 -4.87
C ARG A 128 -6.07 -17.97 -6.03
N GLN A 129 -5.81 -17.39 -7.20
CA GLN A 129 -5.34 -18.12 -8.39
C GLN A 129 -3.82 -18.24 -8.49
N GLY A 130 -3.08 -17.46 -7.69
CA GLY A 130 -1.61 -17.52 -7.60
C GLY A 130 -1.06 -18.46 -6.51
N LEU A 131 -1.91 -19.35 -5.96
CA LEU A 131 -1.56 -20.43 -5.03
C LEU A 131 -1.77 -21.79 -5.70
#